data_AF-J9F496-F1
#
_entry.id   AF-J9F496-F1
#
_cell.length_a   1.000
_cell.length_b   1.000
_cell.length_c   1.000
_cell.angle_alpha   90.00
_cell.angle_beta   90.00
_cell.angle_gamma   90.00
#
_symmetry.space_group_name_H-M   'P 1'
#
loop_
_entity.id
_entity.type
_entity.pdbx_description
1 polymer ?
#
loop_
_entity_poly.entity_id
_entity_poly.type
_entity_poly.pdbx_seq_one_letter_code
_entity_poly.pdbx_strand_id
1 'polypeptide(L)'
;MSEHRKPHTVNTDGSQRVSYLKPRSRIGISWDRLLYNVRYSSRHWKDRILVKVAAVMLVYTVGLYAFIKKYYGNDHPLNRYQWRQMKKNGQLSEEMLHKEEIVQNFMKSRFSRVYEKEPVYSVRRQGPPGAL
;
A
#
# COMPACT_ATOMS: atom_id res chain seq x y z
N MET A 1 -9.44 56.17 -22.35
CA MET A 1 -10.12 56.68 -21.14
C MET A 1 -10.77 55.50 -20.44
N SER A 2 -10.70 55.43 -19.11
CA SER A 2 -11.17 54.34 -18.23
C SER A 2 -10.38 53.03 -18.29
N GLU A 3 -9.97 52.38 -17.20
CA GLU A 3 -10.04 52.72 -15.79
C GLU A 3 -9.03 51.83 -15.05
N HIS A 4 -8.25 52.43 -14.16
CA HIS A 4 -7.37 51.74 -13.21
C HIS A 4 -8.19 50.83 -12.29
N ARG A 5 -8.27 49.53 -12.58
CA ARG A 5 -8.82 48.55 -11.65
C ARG A 5 -7.75 48.21 -10.60
N LYS A 6 -7.82 48.93 -9.47
CA LYS A 6 -7.00 48.70 -8.29
C LYS A 6 -7.09 47.23 -7.84
N PRO A 7 -5.96 46.57 -7.51
CA PRO A 7 -5.97 45.19 -7.04
C PRO A 7 -6.66 45.14 -5.68
N HIS A 8 -7.77 44.39 -5.61
CA HIS A 8 -8.40 44.04 -4.35
C HIS A 8 -7.43 43.20 -3.52
N THR A 9 -6.79 43.82 -2.53
CA THR A 9 -6.13 43.13 -1.43
C THR A 9 -7.23 42.48 -0.59
N VAL A 10 -7.50 41.20 -0.88
CA VAL A 10 -8.32 40.36 0.00
C VAL A 10 -7.60 40.29 1.33
N ASN A 11 -8.11 41.06 2.30
CA ASN A 11 -7.63 41.09 3.67
C ASN A 11 -7.60 39.65 4.20
N THR A 12 -6.38 39.16 4.39
CA THR A 12 -6.03 37.95 5.13
C THR A 12 -6.20 38.21 6.62
N ASP A 13 -7.42 38.46 7.07
CA ASP A 13 -7.75 38.52 8.50
C ASP A 13 -8.82 37.48 8.81
N GLY A 14 -8.44 36.50 9.63
CA GLY A 14 -9.39 35.61 10.27
C GLY A 14 -9.92 34.46 9.43
N SER A 15 -9.07 33.78 8.65
CA SER A 15 -9.36 32.37 8.31
C SER A 15 -9.24 31.55 9.60
N GLN A 16 -10.31 31.61 10.39
CA GLN A 16 -10.56 30.83 11.58
C GLN A 16 -10.58 29.36 11.14
N ARG A 17 -9.41 28.74 11.08
CA ARG A 17 -9.27 27.30 10.80
C ARG A 17 -9.97 26.57 11.94
N VAL A 18 -11.23 26.22 11.70
CA VAL A 18 -12.00 25.35 12.58
C VAL A 18 -11.22 24.05 12.70
N SER A 19 -10.58 23.85 13.85
CA SER A 19 -9.90 22.62 14.19
C SER A 19 -10.94 21.51 14.24
N TYR A 20 -11.07 20.74 13.15
CA TYR A 20 -11.78 19.47 13.13
C TYR A 20 -10.95 18.45 13.93
N LEU A 21 -10.92 18.61 15.25
CA LEU A 21 -10.53 17.53 16.15
C LEU A 21 -11.63 16.47 16.07
N LYS A 22 -11.57 15.65 15.02
CA LYS A 22 -12.36 14.43 14.91
C LYS A 22 -12.08 13.63 16.18
N PRO A 23 -13.08 13.36 17.03
CA PRO A 23 -12.85 12.62 18.25
C PRO A 23 -12.21 11.30 17.86
N ARG A 24 -10.99 11.09 18.37
CA ARG A 24 -10.23 9.86 18.21
C ARG A 24 -11.08 8.76 18.81
N SER A 25 -11.87 8.07 17.98
CA SER A 25 -12.62 6.91 18.39
C SER A 25 -11.59 5.90 18.87
N ARG A 26 -11.36 5.89 20.19
CA ARG A 26 -10.77 4.74 20.86
C ARG A 26 -11.80 3.65 20.68
N ILE A 27 -11.70 2.94 19.56
CA ILE A 27 -12.35 1.65 19.37
C ILE A 27 -11.67 0.77 20.41
N GLY A 28 -12.15 0.85 21.65
CA GLY A 28 -11.83 -0.06 22.72
C GLY A 28 -12.43 -1.38 22.29
N ILE A 29 -11.61 -2.21 21.65
CA ILE A 29 -11.96 -3.58 21.37
C ILE A 29 -12.16 -4.23 22.75
N SER A 30 -13.41 -4.35 23.17
CA SER A 30 -13.75 -5.02 24.42
C SER A 30 -13.46 -6.50 24.24
N TRP A 31 -12.35 -6.95 24.80
CA TRP A 31 -11.93 -8.35 24.79
C TRP A 31 -13.03 -9.29 25.30
N ASP A 32 -13.85 -8.83 26.24
CA ASP A 32 -14.99 -9.57 26.77
C ASP A 32 -16.01 -9.93 25.69
N ARG A 33 -16.30 -9.01 24.75
CA ARG A 33 -17.23 -9.29 23.63
C ARG A 33 -16.64 -10.29 22.64
N LEU A 34 -15.34 -10.21 22.39
CA LEU A 34 -14.66 -11.19 21.54
C LEU A 34 -14.69 -12.59 22.16
N LEU A 35 -14.39 -12.71 23.46
CA LEU A 35 -14.41 -13.99 24.18
C LEU A 35 -15.82 -14.58 24.27
N TYR A 36 -16.84 -13.77 24.52
CA TYR A 36 -18.23 -14.23 24.56
C TYR A 36 -18.66 -14.80 23.21
N ASN A 37 -18.35 -14.10 22.11
CA ASN A 37 -18.67 -14.57 20.76
C ASN A 37 -17.94 -15.88 20.42
N VAL A 38 -16.65 -16.00 20.75
CA VAL A 38 -15.87 -17.23 20.52
C VAL A 38 -16.47 -18.41 21.29
N ARG A 39 -16.84 -18.21 22.56
CA ARG A 39 -17.44 -19.26 23.39
C ARG A 39 -18.81 -19.68 22.87
N TYR A 40 -19.65 -18.74 22.43
CA TYR A 40 -20.98 -19.05 21.94
C TYR A 40 -20.96 -19.75 20.58
N SER A 41 -20.08 -19.29 19.67
CA SER A 41 -19.88 -19.93 18.37
C SER A 41 -19.47 -21.40 18.55
N SER A 42 -18.58 -21.73 19.50
CA SER A 42 -18.06 -23.11 19.68
C SER A 42 -19.10 -24.25 19.84
N ARG A 43 -20.37 -23.94 20.12
CA ARG A 43 -21.47 -24.93 20.22
C ARG A 43 -21.92 -25.49 18.87
N HIS A 44 -21.75 -24.78 17.77
CA HIS A 44 -22.18 -25.28 16.47
C HIS A 44 -21.04 -26.01 15.76
N TRP A 45 -21.34 -27.14 15.12
CA TRP A 45 -20.42 -27.91 14.26
C TRP A 45 -19.54 -27.01 13.39
N LYS A 46 -20.15 -25.94 12.83
CA LYS A 46 -19.50 -25.03 11.89
C LYS A 46 -18.27 -24.35 12.51
N ASP A 47 -18.30 -24.10 13.81
CA ASP A 47 -17.23 -23.43 14.53
C ASP A 47 -16.04 -24.34 14.78
N ARG A 48 -16.23 -25.67 14.85
CA ARG A 48 -15.08 -26.60 14.85
C ARG A 48 -14.28 -26.49 13.56
N ILE A 49 -14.95 -26.28 12.42
CA ILE A 49 -14.27 -26.07 11.14
C ILE A 49 -13.53 -24.74 11.17
N LEU A 50 -14.18 -23.65 11.60
CA LEU A 50 -13.55 -22.33 11.69
C LEU A 50 -12.33 -22.33 12.62
N VAL A 51 -12.42 -22.96 13.79
CA VAL A 51 -11.30 -23.06 14.73
C VAL A 51 -10.16 -23.88 14.13
N LYS A 52 -10.45 -25.00 13.45
CA LYS A 52 -9.42 -25.79 12.75
C LYS A 52 -8.74 -24.99 11.64
N VAL A 53 -9.53 -24.30 10.80
CA VAL A 53 -8.98 -23.45 9.72
C VAL A 53 -8.13 -22.33 10.31
N ALA A 54 -8.60 -21.65 11.35
CA ALA A 54 -7.84 -20.60 12.03
C ALA A 54 -6.54 -21.15 12.64
N ALA A 55 -6.59 -22.33 13.26
CA ALA A 55 -5.39 -22.99 13.81
C ALA A 55 -4.39 -23.36 12.71
N VAL A 56 -4.85 -23.94 11.59
CA VAL A 56 -3.98 -24.26 10.44
C VAL A 56 -3.36 -23.00 9.86
N MET A 57 -4.14 -21.92 9.70
CA MET A 57 -3.62 -20.64 9.23
C MET A 57 -2.60 -20.03 10.19
N LEU A 58 -2.80 -20.19 11.50
CA LEU A 58 -1.86 -19.72 12.51
C LEU A 58 -0.55 -20.54 12.47
N VAL A 59 -0.65 -21.86 12.44
CA VAL A 59 0.53 -22.74 12.31
C VAL A 59 1.28 -22.47 11.02
N TYR A 60 0.56 -22.28 9.91
CA TYR A 60 1.17 -21.94 8.62
C TYR A 60 1.88 -20.58 8.66
N THR A 61 1.25 -19.54 9.22
CA THR A 61 1.86 -18.20 9.28
C THR A 61 3.08 -18.18 10.20
N VAL A 62 3.01 -18.83 11.36
CA VAL A 62 4.16 -18.97 12.29
C VAL A 62 5.27 -19.82 11.68
N GLY A 63 4.94 -20.94 11.05
CA GLY A 63 5.89 -21.81 10.37
C GLY A 63 6.59 -21.12 9.22
N LEU A 64 5.84 -20.40 8.37
CA LEU A 64 6.38 -19.59 7.27
C LEU A 64 7.31 -18.48 7.80
N TYR A 65 6.91 -17.80 8.87
CA TYR A 65 7.74 -16.78 9.53
C TYR A 65 9.06 -17.40 10.03
N ALA A 66 9.00 -18.52 10.75
CA ALA A 66 10.18 -19.21 11.26
C ALA A 66 11.08 -19.71 10.13
N PHE A 67 10.51 -20.22 9.04
CA PHE A 67 11.24 -20.65 7.86
C PHE A 67 12.00 -19.50 7.21
N ILE A 68 11.33 -18.38 6.92
CA ILE A 68 11.96 -17.22 6.28
C ILE A 68 13.08 -16.67 7.17
N LYS A 69 12.83 -16.55 8.48
CA LYS A 69 13.82 -16.09 9.46
C LYS A 69 15.05 -17.00 9.51
N LYS A 70 14.88 -18.33 9.38
CA LYS A 70 15.98 -19.30 9.38
C LYS A 70 16.84 -19.22 8.11
N TYR A 71 16.22 -19.06 6.94
CA TYR A 71 16.93 -19.07 5.66
C TYR A 71 17.54 -17.72 5.28
N TYR A 72 16.80 -16.64 5.48
CA TYR A 72 17.23 -15.30 5.05
C TYR A 72 17.81 -14.45 6.18
N GLY A 73 17.78 -14.95 7.42
CA GLY A 73 18.26 -14.22 8.59
C GLY A 73 17.25 -13.19 9.11
N ASN A 74 17.63 -12.52 10.21
CA ASN A 74 16.79 -11.52 10.88
C ASN A 74 16.64 -10.22 10.10
N ASP A 75 17.56 -9.94 9.18
CA ASP A 75 17.59 -8.69 8.43
C ASP A 75 16.64 -8.69 7.22
N HIS A 76 16.00 -9.84 6.94
CA HIS A 76 15.07 -9.96 5.82
C HIS A 76 13.64 -9.50 6.21
N PRO A 77 13.13 -8.39 5.65
CA PRO A 77 11.77 -7.95 5.89
C PRO A 77 10.78 -8.91 5.23
N LEU A 78 9.90 -9.48 6.04
CA LEU A 78 8.86 -10.41 5.58
C LEU A 78 7.77 -9.71 4.78
N ASN A 79 7.55 -8.43 5.05
CA ASN A 79 6.49 -7.65 4.44
C ASN A 79 7.06 -6.39 3.77
N ARG A 80 6.47 -6.00 2.64
CA ARG A 80 6.74 -4.75 1.93
C ARG A 80 6.64 -3.52 2.83
N TYR A 81 5.74 -3.53 3.82
CA TYR A 81 5.67 -2.43 4.79
C TYR A 81 6.94 -2.37 5.66
N GLN A 82 7.41 -3.51 6.18
CA GLN A 82 8.65 -3.59 6.93
C GLN A 82 9.85 -3.18 6.07
N TRP A 83 9.89 -3.59 4.81
CA TRP A 83 10.91 -3.14 3.85
C TRP A 83 10.99 -1.62 3.77
N ARG A 84 9.83 -0.94 3.58
CA ARG A 84 9.78 0.52 3.50
C ARG A 84 10.25 1.19 4.79
N GLN A 85 9.90 0.63 5.95
CA GLN A 85 10.32 1.17 7.24
C GLN A 85 11.83 0.98 7.45
N MET A 86 12.36 -0.22 7.21
CA MET A 86 13.80 -0.50 7.32
C MET A 86 14.62 0.33 6.34
N LYS A 87 14.12 0.55 5.10
CA LYS A 87 14.76 1.44 4.11
C LYS A 87 14.81 2.89 4.59
N LYS A 88 13.72 3.40 5.18
CA LYS A 88 13.69 4.75 5.77
C LYS A 88 14.63 4.88 6.97
N ASN A 89 14.78 3.82 7.75
CA ASN A 89 15.66 3.79 8.92
C ASN A 89 17.13 3.52 8.56
N GLY A 90 17.46 3.24 7.29
CA GLY A 90 18.82 2.89 6.88
C GLY A 90 19.33 1.54 7.42
N GLN A 91 18.42 0.66 7.86
CA GLN A 91 18.77 -0.66 8.43
C GLN A 91 18.88 -1.77 7.37
N LEU A 92 18.57 -1.45 6.12
CA LEU A 92 18.62 -2.43 5.04
C LEU A 92 20.07 -2.68 4.62
N SER A 93 20.45 -3.95 4.51
CA SER A 93 21.77 -4.31 4.01
C SER A 93 21.94 -3.90 2.54
N GLU A 94 23.19 -3.67 2.13
CA GLU A 94 23.52 -3.29 0.76
C GLU A 94 23.07 -4.35 -0.26
N GLU A 95 23.22 -5.63 0.07
CA GLU A 95 22.73 -6.75 -0.75
C GLU A 95 21.23 -6.65 -1.03
N MET A 96 20.45 -6.16 -0.06
CA MET A 96 19.00 -6.02 -0.18
C MET A 96 18.62 -4.84 -1.07
N LEU A 97 19.34 -3.72 -0.97
CA LEU A 97 19.18 -2.60 -1.88
C LEU A 97 19.50 -3.01 -3.33
N HIS A 98 20.56 -3.81 -3.52
CA HIS A 98 20.91 -4.33 -4.84
C HIS A 98 19.83 -5.26 -5.41
N LYS A 99 19.26 -6.15 -4.58
CA LYS A 99 18.11 -6.99 -4.99
C LYS A 99 16.90 -6.15 -5.40
N GLU A 100 16.61 -5.06 -4.69
CA GLU A 100 15.54 -4.14 -5.06
C GLU A 100 15.81 -3.49 -6.42
N GLU A 101 17.03 -3.04 -6.67
CA GLU A 101 17.42 -2.48 -7.96
C GLU A 101 17.24 -3.48 -9.11
N ILE A 102 17.70 -4.72 -8.95
CA ILE A 102 17.52 -5.79 -9.95
C ILE A 102 16.03 -6.01 -10.24
N VAL A 103 15.20 -6.12 -9.20
CA VAL A 103 13.76 -6.34 -9.36
C VAL A 103 13.09 -5.15 -10.05
N GLN A 104 13.47 -3.92 -9.69
CA GLN A 104 12.95 -2.71 -10.32
C GLN A 104 13.36 -2.63 -11.79
N ASN A 105 14.61 -2.93 -12.12
CA ASN A 105 15.11 -2.96 -13.50
C ASN A 105 14.40 -4.04 -14.33
N PHE A 106 14.21 -5.23 -13.76
CA PHE A 106 13.45 -6.30 -14.40
C PHE A 106 12.00 -5.87 -14.69
N MET A 107 11.30 -5.30 -13.69
CA MET A 107 9.94 -4.80 -13.87
C MET A 107 9.89 -3.69 -14.91
N LYS A 108 10.79 -2.72 -14.86
CA LYS A 108 10.86 -1.61 -15.82
C LYS A 108 11.05 -2.13 -17.24
N SER A 109 11.97 -3.07 -17.46
CA SER A 109 12.21 -3.69 -18.78
C SER A 109 11.02 -4.48 -19.31
N ARG A 110 10.26 -5.15 -18.42
CA ARG A 110 9.09 -5.92 -18.79
C ARG A 110 7.92 -5.01 -19.16
N PHE A 111 7.68 -3.96 -18.37
CA PHE A 111 6.59 -3.01 -18.63
C PHE A 111 6.90 -2.09 -19.80
N SER A 112 8.13 -1.61 -19.99
CA SER A 112 8.49 -0.79 -21.15
C SER A 112 8.25 -1.53 -22.47
N ARG A 113 8.58 -2.83 -22.52
CA ARG A 113 8.28 -3.69 -23.69
C ARG A 113 6.79 -3.84 -23.97
N VAL A 114 5.93 -3.73 -22.96
CA VAL A 114 4.47 -3.76 -23.15
C VAL A 114 4.01 -2.42 -23.74
N TYR A 115 4.50 -1.29 -23.23
CA TYR A 115 4.12 0.04 -23.74
C TYR A 115 4.69 0.34 -25.13
N GLU A 116 5.88 -0.18 -25.48
CA GLU A 116 6.43 -0.04 -26.84
C GLU A 116 5.64 -0.85 -27.88
N LYS A 117 4.94 -1.92 -27.50
CA LYS A 117 4.14 -2.74 -28.43
C LYS A 117 2.79 -2.12 -28.80
N GLU A 118 2.36 -1.07 -28.11
CA GLU A 118 1.09 -0.39 -28.40
C GLU A 118 1.28 1.07 -28.84
N PRO A 119 1.93 1.37 -29.97
CA PRO A 119 1.72 2.65 -30.61
C PRO A 119 0.40 2.61 -31.40
N VAL A 120 -0.72 2.30 -30.73
CA VAL A 120 -2.08 2.29 -31.34
C VAL A 120 -2.45 3.68 -31.88
N TYR A 121 -1.76 4.73 -31.43
CA TYR A 121 -2.01 6.11 -31.84
C TYR A 121 -1.03 6.70 -32.87
N SER A 122 0.05 6.01 -33.26
CA SER A 122 0.99 6.59 -34.25
C SER A 122 0.53 6.39 -35.72
N VAL A 123 -0.35 5.43 -36.00
CA VAL A 123 -0.80 5.12 -37.37
C VAL A 123 -1.80 6.14 -37.93
N ARG A 124 -2.43 6.99 -37.09
CA ARG A 124 -3.48 7.92 -37.56
C ARG A 124 -2.99 9.19 -38.25
N ARG A 125 -1.68 9.43 -38.38
CA ARG A 125 -1.16 10.66 -39.03
C ARG A 125 -0.80 10.51 -40.52
N GLN A 126 -0.99 9.35 -41.12
CA GLN A 126 -0.79 9.17 -42.57
C GLN A 126 -2.15 9.18 -43.29
N GLY A 127 -2.86 10.31 -43.24
CA GLY A 127 -3.95 10.64 -44.17
C GLY A 127 -3.36 11.24 -45.46
N PRO A 128 -3.96 11.00 -46.63
CA PRO A 128 -3.25 11.03 -47.91
C PRO A 128 -2.80 12.44 -48.32
N PRO A 129 -1.59 12.59 -48.89
CA PRO A 129 -1.05 13.86 -49.34
C PRO A 129 -1.72 14.25 -50.66
N GLY A 130 -2.57 15.27 -50.68
CA GLY A 130 -3.14 15.72 -51.96
C GLY A 130 -4.37 16.61 -51.93
N ALA A 131 -4.56 17.44 -50.91
CA ALA A 131 -5.49 18.57 -50.99
C ALA A 131 -4.68 19.87 -50.91
N LEU A 132 -3.95 20.14 -51.99
CA LEU A 132 -3.54 21.49 -52.41
C LEU A 132 -4.49 21.91 -53.53
#